data_AF-K7AC46-F1
#
_entry.id   AF-K7AC46-F1
#
_cell.length_a   1.000
_cell.length_b   1.000
_cell.length_c   1.000
_cell.angle_alpha   90.00
_cell.angle_beta   90.00
_cell.angle_gamma   90.00
#
_symmetry.space_group_name_H-M   'P 1'
#
loop_
_entity.id
_entity.type
_entity.pdbx_description
1 polymer ?
#
loop_
_entity_poly.entity_id
_entity_poly.type
_entity_poly.pdbx_seq_one_letter_code
_entity_poly.pdbx_strand_id
1 'polypeptide(L)'
;MKVTLTYAVGLLCAASAQALPEQCLQSMARSEPCPQIIYKKSSVDIPKLQIKAGGMACLCLADVLGIREARAAQLQTPELQVSLTRFAQQWDMSEQDLLLLIRK
;
A
#
# COMPACT_ATOMS: atom_id res chain seq x y z
N MET A 1 -5.51 -1.94 -62.40
CA MET A 1 -5.81 -2.74 -61.19
C MET A 1 -4.48 -3.26 -60.64
N LYS A 2 -4.05 -2.79 -59.47
CA LYS A 2 -2.89 -3.32 -58.74
C LYS A 2 -3.36 -3.55 -57.31
N VAL A 3 -3.64 -4.81 -56.99
CA VAL A 3 -3.95 -5.29 -55.65
C VAL A 3 -2.60 -5.51 -54.98
N THR A 4 -2.27 -4.69 -53.99
CA THR A 4 -1.13 -4.94 -53.10
C THR A 4 -1.68 -5.18 -51.71
N LEU A 5 -1.63 -6.46 -51.34
CA LEU A 5 -2.06 -7.08 -50.10
C LEU A 5 -0.81 -7.18 -49.20
N THR A 6 -0.71 -6.35 -48.18
CA THR A 6 0.37 -6.35 -47.17
C THR A 6 -0.05 -5.36 -46.07
N TYR A 7 0.05 -5.61 -44.75
CA TYR A 7 0.53 -6.72 -43.96
C TYR A 7 0.13 -6.44 -42.49
N ALA A 8 -0.10 -7.51 -41.73
CA ALA A 8 0.00 -7.59 -40.26
C ALA A 8 -0.88 -6.68 -39.38
N VAL A 9 -1.94 -7.32 -38.90
CA VAL A 9 -2.50 -7.18 -37.55
C VAL A 9 -1.37 -7.10 -36.50
N GLY A 10 -1.15 -5.91 -35.96
CA GLY A 10 -0.34 -5.68 -34.75
C GLY A 10 -1.25 -5.60 -33.54
N LEU A 11 -1.74 -6.76 -33.11
CA LEU A 11 -2.59 -6.93 -31.93
C LEU A 11 -1.83 -6.50 -30.66
N LEU A 12 -2.39 -5.51 -29.97
CA LEU A 12 -2.39 -5.30 -28.51
C LEU A 12 -1.30 -6.01 -27.69
N CYS A 13 -0.31 -5.23 -27.26
CA CYS A 13 0.30 -5.42 -25.94
C CYS A 13 0.30 -4.07 -25.21
N ALA A 14 -0.88 -3.63 -24.77
CA ALA A 14 -0.97 -2.74 -23.62
C ALA A 14 -0.58 -3.59 -22.40
N ALA A 15 0.73 -3.79 -22.21
CA ALA A 15 1.24 -4.26 -20.94
C ALA A 15 0.84 -3.18 -19.93
N SER A 16 -0.23 -3.42 -19.19
CA SER A 16 -0.54 -2.65 -18.00
C SER A 16 0.57 -2.96 -17.01
N ALA A 17 1.70 -2.27 -17.14
CA ALA A 17 2.66 -2.09 -16.08
C ALA A 17 1.83 -1.53 -14.92
N GLN A 18 1.52 -2.38 -13.95
CA GLN A 18 0.85 -1.93 -12.74
C GLN A 18 1.80 -0.90 -12.14
N ALA A 19 1.41 0.38 -12.23
CA ALA A 19 2.25 1.46 -11.76
C ALA A 19 2.61 1.17 -10.31
N LEU A 20 3.91 1.00 -10.05
CA LEU A 20 4.42 0.90 -8.70
C LEU A 20 3.96 2.16 -7.96
N PRO A 21 3.38 2.05 -6.76
CA PRO A 21 2.91 3.22 -6.03
C PRO A 21 4.10 4.18 -5.82
N GLU A 22 3.96 5.41 -6.31
CA GLU A 22 4.98 6.45 -6.13
C GLU A 22 5.12 6.87 -4.65
N GLN A 23 4.09 6.57 -3.84
CA GLN A 23 4.00 6.91 -2.44
C GLN A 23 3.71 5.67 -1.59
N CYS A 24 4.54 5.46 -0.57
CA CYS A 24 4.37 4.36 0.39
C CYS A 24 3.75 4.85 1.69
N LEU A 25 2.96 3.98 2.29
CA LEU A 25 2.42 4.11 3.62
C LEU A 25 3.55 4.08 4.64
N GLN A 26 4.04 5.26 5.02
CA GLN A 26 5.14 5.46 5.97
C GLN A 26 4.81 6.59 6.94
N SER A 27 5.57 6.73 8.02
CA SER A 27 5.42 7.86 8.93
C SER A 27 5.74 9.16 8.20
N MET A 28 4.81 10.13 8.26
CA MET A 28 5.00 11.45 7.66
C MET A 28 6.11 12.28 8.34
N ALA A 29 6.60 11.83 9.50
CA ALA A 29 7.69 12.49 10.24
C ALA A 29 9.09 12.00 9.83
N ARG A 30 9.21 11.08 8.86
CA ARG A 30 10.51 10.55 8.44
C ARG A 30 11.30 11.60 7.64
N SER A 31 12.57 11.74 7.99
CA SER A 31 13.56 12.55 7.28
C SER A 31 14.42 11.73 6.32
N GLU A 32 14.53 10.42 6.54
CA GLU A 32 15.33 9.49 5.74
C GLU A 32 14.45 8.55 4.91
N PRO A 33 14.95 7.84 3.90
CA PRO A 33 14.20 6.81 3.16
C PRO A 33 13.85 5.58 4.02
N CYS A 34 12.75 4.88 3.70
CA CYS A 34 12.33 3.73 4.52
C CYS A 34 13.31 2.56 4.34
N PRO A 35 13.87 2.00 5.43
CA PRO A 35 14.84 0.91 5.31
C PRO A 35 14.20 -0.40 4.86
N GLN A 36 12.88 -0.57 5.06
CA GLN A 36 12.17 -1.82 4.79
C GLN A 36 10.81 -1.54 4.15
N ILE A 37 10.80 -1.35 2.83
CA ILE A 37 9.56 -1.21 2.06
C ILE A 37 9.05 -2.60 1.69
N ILE A 38 7.77 -2.85 1.91
CA ILE A 38 7.08 -4.04 1.39
C ILE A 38 5.96 -3.61 0.46
N TYR A 39 5.77 -4.37 -0.62
CA TYR A 39 4.69 -4.18 -1.57
C TYR A 39 3.68 -5.30 -1.39
N LYS A 40 2.40 -4.98 -1.28
CA LYS A 40 1.34 -5.99 -1.21
C LYS A 40 0.02 -5.48 -1.73
N LYS A 41 -0.89 -6.41 -2.00
CA LYS A 41 -2.28 -6.07 -2.31
C LYS A 41 -2.94 -5.51 -1.06
N SER A 42 -3.56 -4.33 -1.20
CA SER A 42 -4.32 -3.71 -0.13
C SER A 42 -5.60 -4.50 0.10
N SER A 43 -5.88 -4.82 1.37
CA SER A 43 -7.16 -5.43 1.80
C SER A 43 -8.27 -4.40 1.98
N VAL A 44 -7.91 -3.11 1.98
CA VAL A 44 -8.78 -1.97 2.27
C VAL A 44 -8.57 -0.86 1.24
N ASP A 45 -9.49 0.10 1.17
CA ASP A 45 -9.28 1.33 0.41
C ASP A 45 -8.30 2.23 1.18
N ILE A 46 -7.35 2.86 0.47
CA ILE A 46 -6.41 3.85 1.02
C ILE A 46 -6.61 5.16 0.25
N PRO A 47 -7.56 6.02 0.65
CA PRO A 47 -7.98 7.19 -0.12
C PRO A 47 -6.85 8.17 -0.41
N LYS A 48 -5.98 8.44 0.58
CA LYS A 48 -4.83 9.35 0.41
C LYS A 48 -3.83 8.92 -0.65
N LEU A 49 -3.75 7.62 -0.93
CA LEU A 49 -2.88 7.06 -1.97
C LEU A 49 -3.65 6.75 -3.26
N GLN A 50 -4.96 7.02 -3.32
CA GLN A 50 -5.85 6.66 -4.42
C GLN A 50 -5.83 5.14 -4.73
N ILE A 51 -5.54 4.32 -3.73
CA ILE A 51 -5.50 2.85 -3.87
C ILE A 51 -6.85 2.28 -3.44
N LYS A 52 -7.44 1.46 -4.31
CA LYS A 52 -8.63 0.66 -3.99
C LYS A 52 -8.24 -0.70 -3.42
N ALA A 53 -9.15 -1.30 -2.65
CA ALA A 53 -9.01 -2.68 -2.19
C ALA A 53 -8.71 -3.61 -3.38
N GLY A 54 -7.72 -4.49 -3.21
CA GLY A 54 -7.15 -5.35 -4.26
C GLY A 54 -6.02 -4.71 -5.07
N GLY A 55 -5.87 -3.38 -5.02
CA GLY A 55 -4.76 -2.64 -5.64
C GLY A 55 -3.43 -2.86 -4.93
N MET A 56 -2.33 -2.56 -5.62
CA MET A 56 -0.99 -2.62 -5.02
C MET A 56 -0.74 -1.41 -4.14
N ALA A 57 -0.29 -1.66 -2.91
CA ALA A 57 0.19 -0.66 -1.97
C ALA A 57 1.61 -0.99 -1.56
N CYS A 58 2.40 0.05 -1.26
CA CYS A 58 3.66 -0.12 -0.56
C CYS A 58 3.56 0.47 0.85
N LEU A 59 4.25 -0.14 1.80
CA LEU A 59 4.27 0.31 3.19
C LEU A 59 5.67 0.16 3.77
N CYS A 60 6.03 1.06 4.69
CA CYS A 60 7.26 0.98 5.45
C CYS A 60 7.08 0.03 6.63
N LEU A 61 7.65 -1.17 6.55
CA LEU A 61 7.51 -2.18 7.59
C LEU A 61 8.09 -1.70 8.93
N ALA A 62 9.20 -0.96 8.91
CA ALA A 62 9.84 -0.44 10.11
C ALA A 62 8.92 0.45 10.95
N ASP A 63 8.01 1.20 10.31
CA ASP A 63 7.10 2.12 11.00
C ASP A 63 5.93 1.39 11.69
N VAL A 64 5.58 0.21 11.20
CA VAL A 64 4.41 -0.55 11.68
C VAL A 64 4.77 -1.85 12.37
N LEU A 65 6.07 -2.20 12.46
CA LEU A 65 6.54 -3.49 12.96
C LEU A 65 6.01 -3.79 14.37
N GLY A 66 6.10 -2.83 15.28
CA GLY A 66 5.60 -2.99 16.66
C GLY A 66 4.09 -3.26 16.72
N ILE A 67 3.29 -2.61 15.88
CA ILE A 67 1.84 -2.76 15.81
C ILE A 67 1.47 -4.10 15.14
N ARG A 68 2.20 -4.46 14.07
CA ARG A 68 2.00 -5.67 13.28
C ARG A 68 2.20 -6.93 14.12
N GLU A 69 3.29 -6.99 14.88
CA GLU A 69 3.68 -8.16 15.68
C GLU A 69 2.97 -8.22 17.04
N ALA A 70 2.35 -7.13 17.49
CA ALA A 70 1.60 -7.10 18.74
C ALA A 70 0.37 -8.02 18.71
N ARG A 71 0.15 -8.79 19.78
CA ARG A 71 -1.11 -9.51 20.03
C ARG A 71 -2.23 -8.53 20.36
N ALA A 72 -3.48 -8.98 20.25
CA ALA A 72 -4.65 -8.14 20.54
C ALA A 72 -4.60 -7.49 21.93
N ALA A 73 -4.18 -8.22 22.98
CA ALA A 73 -4.02 -7.68 24.32
C ALA A 73 -2.90 -6.63 24.44
N GLN A 74 -1.83 -6.74 23.64
CA GLN A 74 -0.72 -5.79 23.64
C GLN A 74 -1.07 -4.49 22.91
N LEU A 75 -1.97 -4.53 21.92
CA LEU A 75 -2.46 -3.31 21.28
C LEU A 75 -3.18 -2.35 22.22
N GLN A 76 -3.65 -2.86 23.37
CA GLN A 76 -4.32 -2.06 24.40
C GLN A 76 -3.34 -1.38 25.35
N THR A 77 -2.01 -1.59 25.21
CA THR A 77 -1.06 -0.80 25.98
C THR A 77 -1.04 0.64 25.45
N PRO A 78 -0.91 1.66 26.32
CA PRO A 78 -0.97 3.05 25.89
C PRO A 78 -0.01 3.40 24.75
N GLU A 79 1.19 2.83 24.77
CA GLU A 79 2.24 3.12 23.78
C GLU A 79 1.87 2.63 22.39
N LEU A 80 1.36 1.39 22.30
CA LEU A 80 0.95 0.79 21.03
C LEU A 80 -0.37 1.36 20.54
N GLN A 81 -1.31 1.64 21.44
CA GLN A 81 -2.58 2.27 21.09
C GLN A 81 -2.35 3.65 20.47
N VAL A 82 -1.56 4.52 21.12
CA VAL A 82 -1.22 5.84 20.58
C VAL A 82 -0.51 5.73 19.23
N SER A 83 0.39 4.75 19.07
CA SER A 83 1.10 4.53 17.81
C SER A 83 0.14 4.11 16.69
N LEU A 84 -0.78 3.18 16.98
CA LEU A 84 -1.82 2.72 16.06
C LEU A 84 -2.75 3.88 15.65
N THR A 85 -3.32 4.58 16.63
CA THR A 85 -4.22 5.73 16.40
C THR A 85 -3.54 6.79 15.54
N ARG A 86 -2.31 7.20 15.88
CA ARG A 86 -1.59 8.25 15.15
C ARG A 86 -1.33 7.85 13.70
N PHE A 87 -0.87 6.62 13.49
CA PHE A 87 -0.54 6.15 12.15
C PHE A 87 -1.80 6.01 11.28
N ALA A 88 -2.91 5.51 11.86
CA ALA A 88 -4.19 5.42 11.17
C ALA A 88 -4.70 6.81 10.75
N GLN A 89 -4.61 7.80 11.65
CA GLN A 89 -4.99 9.19 11.38
C GLN A 89 -4.13 9.85 10.30
N GLN A 90 -2.81 9.62 10.29
CA GLN A 90 -1.91 10.13 9.25
C GLN A 90 -2.37 9.72 7.85
N TRP A 91 -3.00 8.55 7.73
CA TRP A 91 -3.45 8.00 6.46
C TRP A 91 -4.95 8.04 6.23
N ASP A 92 -5.71 8.74 7.10
CA ASP A 92 -7.17 8.87 7.02
C ASP A 92 -7.89 7.52 6.94
N MET A 93 -7.49 6.60 7.82
CA MET A 93 -8.07 5.26 7.93
C MET A 93 -8.47 4.95 9.36
N SER A 94 -9.38 3.98 9.52
CA SER A 94 -9.69 3.45 10.84
C SER A 94 -8.53 2.60 11.36
N GLU A 95 -8.43 2.45 12.68
CA GLU A 95 -7.46 1.53 13.29
C GLU A 95 -7.66 0.09 12.81
N GLN A 96 -8.92 -0.32 12.58
CA GLN A 96 -9.25 -1.64 12.08
C GLN A 96 -8.75 -1.84 10.64
N ASP A 97 -8.94 -0.86 9.77
CA ASP A 97 -8.45 -0.90 8.40
C ASP A 97 -6.92 -0.93 8.35
N LEU A 98 -6.26 -0.14 9.20
CA LEU A 98 -4.81 -0.19 9.34
C LEU A 98 -4.36 -1.58 9.78
N LEU A 99 -5.01 -2.18 10.77
CA LEU A 99 -4.69 -3.53 11.22
C LEU A 99 -4.92 -4.58 10.12
N LEU A 100 -6.02 -4.49 9.36
CA LEU A 100 -6.29 -5.34 8.20
C LEU A 100 -5.26 -5.15 7.08
N LEU A 101 -4.72 -3.94 6.96
CA LEU A 101 -3.70 -3.59 6.00
C LEU A 101 -2.32 -4.06 6.44
N ILE A 102 -1.92 -4.01 7.71
CA ILE A 102 -0.55 -4.37 8.13
C ILE A 102 -0.42 -5.83 8.56
N ARG A 103 -1.51 -6.44 9.08
CA ARG A 103 -1.58 -7.86 9.40
C ARG A 103 -2.04 -8.63 8.17
N LYS A 104 -1.56 -9.88 8.01
CA LYS A 104 -1.44 -10.64 6.74
C LYS A 104 -0.13 -10.35 6.03
#